data_AF-A0A7X6SFL1-F1
#
_entry.id   AF-A0A7X6SFL1-F1
#
_cell.length_a   1.000
_cell.length_b   1.000
_cell.length_c   1.000
_cell.angle_alpha   90.00
_cell.angle_beta   90.00
_cell.angle_gamma   90.00
#
_symmetry.space_group_name_H-M   'P 1'
#
loop_
_entity.id
_entity.type
_entity.pdbx_description
1 polymer ?
#
loop_
_entity_poly.entity_id
_entity_poly.type
_entity_poly.pdbx_seq_one_letter_code
_entity_poly.pdbx_strand_id
1 'polypeptide(L)'
;MITEREVTSWGEACEQAAALIQSSAAGPLTADLVVVPSAAHRRAFSQHLASRATGPQISAGIEIVTWPVLIGSFQPETWQGEALTLAVLEVLADPGRSTALAPLLHHLGTAATRPGRRYATAQRVGRLLRRYSVQTPQLVDAWRAGDDNGIDGKPLPSAQRWQPALWRGVREQLAGDPAEYFRDRLSEL
;
A
#
# COMPACT_ATOMS: atom_id res chain seq x y z
N MET A 1 -4.93 20.81 9.83
CA MET A 1 -4.31 21.05 11.16
C MET A 1 -4.57 19.81 11.99
N ILE A 2 -3.53 19.15 12.48
CA ILE A 2 -3.68 17.95 13.32
C ILE A 2 -3.89 18.42 14.76
N THR A 3 -4.98 17.99 15.39
CA THR A 3 -5.27 18.30 16.80
C THR A 3 -5.11 17.03 17.61
N GLU A 4 -4.20 17.04 18.57
CA GLU A 4 -3.99 15.94 19.50
C GLU A 4 -4.84 16.14 20.76
N ARG A 5 -5.41 15.05 21.28
CA ARG A 5 -6.16 15.05 22.54
C ARG A 5 -5.75 13.85 23.37
N GLU A 6 -5.29 14.10 24.59
CA GLU A 6 -5.01 13.03 25.54
C GLU A 6 -6.32 12.49 26.13
N VAL A 7 -6.35 11.17 26.35
CA VAL A 7 -7.49 10.45 26.91
C VAL A 7 -6.97 9.42 27.91
N THR A 8 -7.70 9.22 29.00
CA THR A 8 -7.32 8.32 30.10
C THR A 8 -7.92 6.92 29.95
N SER A 9 -8.91 6.77 29.06
CA SER A 9 -9.58 5.49 28.81
C SER A 9 -10.15 5.40 27.40
N TRP A 10 -10.44 4.18 26.96
CA TRP A 10 -11.14 3.94 25.70
C TRP A 10 -12.56 4.54 25.69
N GLY A 11 -13.27 4.51 26.82
CA GLY A 11 -14.60 5.11 26.93
C GLY A 11 -14.58 6.63 26.73
N GLU A 12 -13.56 7.30 27.28
CA GLU A 12 -13.34 8.72 27.06
C GLU A 12 -13.01 9.03 25.60
N ALA A 13 -12.15 8.22 24.96
CA ALA A 13 -11.85 8.35 23.54
C ALA A 13 -13.11 8.24 22.67
N CYS A 14 -13.98 7.26 22.97
CA CYS A 14 -15.26 7.09 22.28
C CYS A 14 -16.16 8.32 22.42
N GLU A 15 -16.35 8.85 23.63
CA GLU A 15 -17.24 10.00 23.84
C GLU A 15 -16.69 11.25 23.12
N GLN A 16 -15.39 11.52 23.25
CA GLN A 16 -14.78 12.68 22.59
C GLN A 16 -14.88 12.59 21.06
N ALA A 17 -14.60 11.41 20.47
CA ALA A 17 -14.72 11.20 19.03
C ALA A 17 -16.18 11.34 18.56
N ALA A 18 -17.12 10.79 19.33
CA ALA A 18 -18.54 10.83 19.00
C ALA A 18 -19.13 12.25 19.08
N ALA A 19 -18.67 13.07 20.04
CA ALA A 19 -19.02 14.48 20.12
C ALA A 19 -18.45 15.27 18.92
N LEU A 20 -17.21 14.98 18.52
CA LEU A 20 -16.56 15.65 17.39
C LEU A 20 -17.32 15.43 16.07
N ILE A 21 -17.61 14.16 15.75
CA ILE A 21 -18.35 13.77 14.54
C ILE A 21 -19.71 14.49 14.47
N GLN A 22 -20.41 14.60 15.59
CA GLN A 22 -21.72 15.28 15.62
C GLN A 22 -21.62 16.79 15.46
N SER A 23 -20.57 17.41 15.99
CA SER A 23 -20.38 18.85 15.92
C SER A 23 -19.92 19.35 14.55
N SER A 24 -19.48 18.44 13.66
CA SER A 24 -18.84 18.78 12.39
C SER A 24 -19.10 17.74 11.31
N ALA A 25 -20.38 17.51 10.97
CA ALA A 25 -20.76 16.55 9.94
C ALA A 25 -20.18 16.92 8.56
N ALA A 26 -19.59 15.96 7.85
CA ALA A 26 -18.93 16.17 6.55
C ALA A 26 -19.85 16.62 5.40
N GLY A 27 -21.17 16.43 5.51
CA GLY A 27 -22.17 16.83 4.52
C GLY A 27 -23.11 15.69 4.10
N PRO A 28 -24.11 15.96 3.25
CA PRO A 28 -25.06 14.94 2.80
C PRO A 28 -24.36 13.85 1.97
N LEU A 29 -24.56 12.58 2.37
CA LEU A 29 -23.98 11.39 1.74
C LEU A 29 -22.45 11.26 1.81
N THR A 30 -21.76 12.16 2.52
CA THR A 30 -20.35 12.03 2.84
C THR A 30 -20.21 11.34 4.19
N ALA A 31 -19.49 10.23 4.22
CA ALA A 31 -19.25 9.52 5.48
C ALA A 31 -18.05 10.11 6.22
N ASP A 32 -18.19 10.31 7.53
CA ASP A 32 -17.05 10.62 8.39
C ASP A 32 -16.14 9.40 8.52
N LEU A 33 -14.82 9.59 8.43
CA LEU A 33 -13.84 8.51 8.56
C LEU A 33 -13.30 8.45 10.00
N VAL A 34 -13.37 7.27 10.62
CA VAL A 34 -12.78 7.01 11.94
C VAL A 34 -11.82 5.84 11.85
N VAL A 35 -10.56 6.09 12.20
CA VAL A 35 -9.53 5.07 12.25
C VAL A 35 -9.38 4.56 13.67
N VAL A 36 -9.50 3.24 13.85
CA VAL A 36 -9.39 2.58 15.16
C VAL A 36 -8.25 1.56 15.21
N PRO A 37 -7.74 1.21 16.41
CA PRO A 37 -6.58 0.31 16.51
C PRO A 37 -6.84 -1.13 16.05
N SER A 38 -8.08 -1.63 16.20
CA SER A 38 -8.41 -3.01 15.84
C SER A 38 -9.89 -3.22 15.51
N ALA A 39 -10.23 -4.40 14.97
CA ALA A 39 -11.61 -4.79 14.70
C ALA A 39 -12.48 -4.83 15.97
N ALA A 40 -11.89 -5.14 17.13
CA ALA A 40 -12.60 -5.11 18.41
C ALA A 40 -12.99 -3.67 18.80
N HIS A 41 -12.05 -2.71 18.65
CA HIS A 41 -12.32 -1.29 18.85
C HIS A 41 -13.37 -0.76 17.86
N ARG A 42 -13.33 -1.20 16.60
CA ARG A 42 -14.35 -0.86 15.60
C ARG A 42 -15.75 -1.25 16.08
N ARG A 43 -15.90 -2.51 16.51
CA ARG A 43 -17.17 -3.01 17.03
C ARG A 43 -17.62 -2.25 18.28
N ALA A 44 -16.71 -2.05 19.23
CA ALA A 44 -17.00 -1.35 20.48
C ALA A 44 -17.44 0.11 20.23
N PHE A 45 -16.76 0.82 19.33
CA PHE A 45 -17.10 2.21 19.00
C PHE A 45 -18.45 2.31 18.27
N SER A 46 -18.71 1.42 17.30
CA SER A 46 -20.01 1.37 16.61
C SER A 46 -21.16 1.08 17.59
N GLN A 47 -20.96 0.18 18.55
CA GLN A 47 -21.93 -0.08 19.62
C GLN A 47 -22.11 1.13 20.55
N HIS A 48 -21.03 1.81 20.91
CA HIS A 48 -21.08 3.04 21.71
C HIS A 48 -21.89 4.14 21.00
N LEU A 49 -21.66 4.38 19.71
CA LEU A 49 -22.44 5.35 18.93
C LEU A 49 -23.94 5.03 18.92
N ALA A 50 -24.28 3.75 18.77
CA ALA A 50 -25.67 3.30 18.75
C ALA A 50 -26.36 3.39 20.13
N SER A 51 -25.62 3.23 21.23
CA SER A 51 -26.18 3.28 22.58
C SER A 51 -26.11 4.66 23.24
N ARG A 52 -25.36 5.61 22.66
CA ARG A 52 -25.14 6.94 23.23
C ARG A 52 -26.41 7.80 23.16
N ALA A 53 -26.96 8.11 24.33
CA ALA A 53 -28.23 8.83 24.49
C ALA A 53 -28.22 10.27 23.97
N THR A 54 -27.06 10.93 23.98
CA THR A 54 -26.86 12.30 23.46
C THR A 54 -26.64 12.34 21.96
N GLY A 55 -26.64 11.18 21.28
CA GLY A 55 -26.43 11.06 19.85
C GLY A 55 -27.65 10.60 19.08
N PRO A 56 -27.49 10.26 17.79
CA PRO A 56 -28.58 9.80 16.93
C PRO A 56 -29.03 8.36 17.26
N GLN A 57 -28.42 7.71 18.26
CA GLN A 57 -28.72 6.34 18.70
C GLN A 57 -28.64 5.30 17.57
N ILE A 58 -27.79 5.59 16.58
CA ILE A 58 -27.49 4.73 15.44
C ILE A 58 -26.03 4.94 15.04
N SER A 59 -25.39 3.89 14.55
CA SER A 59 -24.08 3.95 13.91
C SER A 59 -24.26 3.92 12.39
N ALA A 60 -24.47 5.08 11.77
CA ALA A 60 -24.66 5.23 10.33
C ALA A 60 -23.95 6.49 9.82
N GLY A 61 -23.63 6.52 8.51
CA GLY A 61 -22.93 7.65 7.90
C GLY A 61 -21.47 7.83 8.35
N ILE A 62 -20.86 6.78 8.93
CA ILE A 62 -19.49 6.80 9.44
C ILE A 62 -18.77 5.55 8.93
N GLU A 63 -17.62 5.74 8.29
CA GLU A 63 -16.72 4.67 7.91
C GLU A 63 -15.72 4.41 9.04
N ILE A 64 -15.84 3.26 9.71
CA ILE A 64 -14.93 2.89 10.80
C ILE A 64 -13.97 1.81 10.29
N VAL A 65 -12.68 2.13 10.17
CA VAL A 65 -11.64 1.25 9.62
C VAL A 65 -10.48 1.09 10.58
N THR A 66 -9.65 0.07 10.37
CA THR A 66 -8.36 -0.03 11.06
C THR A 66 -7.27 0.61 10.23
N TRP A 67 -6.15 0.96 10.87
CA TRP A 67 -5.00 1.52 10.15
C TRP A 67 -4.55 0.64 8.97
N PRO A 68 -4.39 -0.70 9.09
CA PRO A 68 -4.03 -1.53 7.94
C PRO A 68 -5.05 -1.50 6.79
N VAL A 69 -6.34 -1.35 7.10
CA VAL A 69 -7.40 -1.23 6.07
C VAL A 69 -7.31 0.11 5.37
N LEU A 70 -7.14 1.21 6.11
CA LEU A 70 -6.97 2.55 5.54
C LEU A 70 -5.74 2.63 4.63
N ILE A 71 -4.58 2.18 5.13
CA ILE A 71 -3.35 2.22 4.34
C ILE A 71 -3.45 1.30 3.10
N GLY A 72 -4.20 0.20 3.22
CA GLY A 72 -4.51 -0.68 2.10
C GLY A 72 -5.34 0.00 1.01
N SER A 73 -6.26 0.90 1.36
CA SER A 73 -7.10 1.60 0.38
C SER A 73 -6.36 2.68 -0.41
N PHE A 74 -5.19 3.11 0.05
CA PHE A 74 -4.33 4.04 -0.70
C PHE A 74 -3.42 3.33 -1.73
N GLN A 75 -3.40 2.00 -1.74
CA GLN A 75 -2.60 1.24 -2.70
C GLN A 75 -3.27 1.22 -4.06
N PRO A 76 -2.54 1.49 -5.16
CA PRO A 76 -3.13 1.48 -6.50
C PRO A 76 -3.53 0.06 -6.90
N GLU A 77 -4.68 -0.09 -7.57
CA GLU A 77 -5.17 -1.38 -8.05
C GLU A 77 -4.20 -2.07 -9.04
N THR A 78 -3.34 -1.28 -9.70
CA THR A 78 -2.38 -1.75 -10.70
C THR A 78 -1.19 -2.52 -10.10
N TRP A 79 -0.80 -2.24 -8.85
CA TRP A 79 0.32 -2.91 -8.17
C TRP A 79 -0.10 -4.15 -7.37
N GLN A 80 -1.07 -4.89 -7.88
CA GLN A 80 -1.53 -6.14 -7.31
C GLN A 80 -2.09 -7.07 -8.39
N GLY A 81 -2.28 -8.34 -8.00
CA GLY A 81 -2.96 -9.33 -8.83
C GLY A 81 -2.34 -9.54 -10.21
N GLU A 82 -3.22 -9.64 -11.21
CA GLU A 82 -2.85 -9.95 -12.59
C GLU A 82 -2.19 -8.77 -13.30
N ALA A 83 -2.65 -7.53 -13.06
CA ALA A 83 -2.06 -6.33 -13.66
C ALA A 83 -0.55 -6.22 -13.39
N LEU A 84 -0.15 -6.39 -12.12
CA LEU A 84 1.26 -6.41 -11.75
C LEU A 84 2.03 -7.58 -12.37
N THR A 85 1.39 -8.75 -12.47
CA THR A 85 2.02 -9.93 -13.06
C THR A 85 2.28 -9.74 -14.55
N LEU A 86 1.32 -9.17 -15.28
CA LEU A 86 1.44 -8.85 -16.70
C LEU A 86 2.48 -7.75 -16.94
N ALA A 87 2.50 -6.69 -16.13
CA ALA A 87 3.52 -5.65 -16.22
C ALA A 87 4.94 -6.22 -16.03
N VAL A 88 5.13 -7.12 -15.06
CA VAL A 88 6.43 -7.81 -14.89
C VAL A 88 6.78 -8.64 -16.13
N LEU A 89 5.81 -9.33 -16.75
CA LEU A 89 6.07 -10.11 -17.98
C LEU A 89 6.43 -9.22 -19.16
N GLU A 90 5.78 -8.07 -19.32
CA GLU A 90 6.10 -7.08 -20.35
C GLU A 90 7.52 -6.54 -20.18
N VAL A 91 7.91 -6.18 -18.96
CA VAL A 91 9.26 -5.72 -18.65
C VAL A 91 10.31 -6.80 -18.89
N LEU A 92 10.00 -8.06 -18.57
CA LEU A 92 10.87 -9.19 -18.85
C LEU A 92 11.01 -9.49 -20.35
N ALA A 93 10.02 -9.11 -21.16
CA ALA A 93 10.01 -9.31 -22.60
C ALA A 93 10.73 -8.19 -23.37
N ASP A 94 10.96 -7.03 -22.74
CA ASP A 94 11.62 -5.88 -23.35
C ASP A 94 13.11 -6.14 -23.66
N PRO A 95 13.51 -6.18 -24.94
CA PRO A 95 14.90 -6.38 -25.33
C PRO A 95 15.84 -5.28 -24.80
N GLY A 96 15.36 -4.05 -24.63
CA GLY A 96 16.12 -2.92 -24.12
C GLY A 96 16.58 -3.10 -22.67
N ARG A 97 15.92 -4.00 -21.92
CA ARG A 97 16.22 -4.30 -20.51
C ARG A 97 16.94 -5.63 -20.30
N SER A 98 17.18 -6.38 -21.38
CA SER A 98 17.79 -7.71 -21.35
C SER A 98 19.12 -7.77 -20.59
N THR A 99 19.97 -6.76 -20.74
CA THR A 99 21.28 -6.69 -20.06
C THR A 99 21.12 -6.51 -18.55
N ALA A 100 20.28 -5.56 -18.12
CA ALA A 100 20.04 -5.29 -16.71
C ALA A 100 19.30 -6.44 -15.99
N LEU A 101 18.49 -7.19 -16.74
CA LEU A 101 17.70 -8.33 -16.24
C LEU A 101 18.39 -9.69 -16.48
N ALA A 102 19.61 -9.71 -17.00
CA ALA A 102 20.31 -10.94 -17.40
C ALA A 102 20.35 -12.03 -16.31
N PRO A 103 20.63 -11.74 -15.01
CA PRO A 103 20.59 -12.77 -13.96
C PRO A 103 19.22 -13.45 -13.83
N LEU A 104 18.15 -12.67 -13.92
CA LEU A 104 16.78 -13.17 -13.81
C LEU A 104 16.36 -13.94 -15.07
N LEU A 105 16.70 -13.43 -16.26
CA LEU A 105 16.43 -14.09 -17.53
C LEU A 105 17.17 -15.43 -17.65
N HIS A 106 18.42 -15.49 -17.17
CA HIS A 106 19.18 -16.74 -17.10
C HIS A 106 18.50 -17.76 -16.19
N HIS A 107 18.01 -17.35 -15.02
CA HIS A 107 17.26 -18.22 -14.11
C HIS A 107 15.94 -18.73 -14.72
N LEU A 108 15.24 -17.87 -15.46
CA LEU A 108 13.98 -18.21 -16.13
C LEU A 108 14.18 -19.24 -17.24
N GLY A 109 15.29 -19.17 -17.97
CA GLY A 109 15.59 -20.04 -19.11
C GLY A 109 14.61 -19.84 -20.28
N THR A 110 14.54 -20.85 -21.15
CA THR A 110 13.68 -20.82 -22.35
C THR A 110 12.32 -21.49 -22.11
N ALA A 111 11.28 -21.02 -22.79
CA ALA A 111 9.94 -21.61 -22.69
C ALA A 111 9.92 -23.09 -23.10
N ALA A 112 10.81 -23.50 -24.01
CA ALA A 112 10.96 -24.89 -24.47
C ALA A 112 11.45 -25.84 -23.35
N THR A 113 12.18 -25.34 -22.36
CA THR A 113 12.72 -26.18 -21.28
C THR A 113 11.80 -26.22 -20.06
N ARG A 114 11.05 -25.14 -19.80
CA ARG A 114 10.30 -24.95 -18.54
C ARG A 114 9.01 -24.11 -18.73
N PRO A 115 8.02 -24.60 -19.49
CA PRO A 115 6.76 -23.89 -19.69
C PRO A 115 6.07 -23.61 -18.34
N GLY A 116 5.49 -22.41 -18.18
CA GLY A 116 4.82 -21.95 -16.95
C GLY A 116 5.72 -21.25 -15.92
N ARG A 117 7.05 -21.42 -15.98
CA ARG A 117 7.96 -20.79 -15.00
C ARG A 117 7.97 -19.26 -15.07
N ARG A 118 7.80 -18.68 -16.26
CA ARG A 118 7.80 -17.23 -16.45
C ARG A 118 6.65 -16.57 -15.69
N TYR A 119 5.42 -17.05 -15.87
CA TYR A 119 4.25 -16.49 -15.19
C TYR A 119 4.36 -16.65 -13.66
N ALA A 120 4.68 -17.84 -13.17
CA ALA A 120 4.83 -18.09 -11.74
C ALA A 120 5.93 -17.22 -11.09
N THR A 121 7.05 -17.01 -11.81
CA THR A 121 8.13 -16.14 -11.36
C THR A 121 7.71 -14.68 -11.38
N ALA A 122 7.05 -14.22 -12.45
CA ALA A 122 6.52 -12.87 -12.55
C ALA A 122 5.56 -12.56 -11.40
N GLN A 123 4.66 -13.48 -11.08
CA GLN A 123 3.74 -13.34 -9.95
C GLN A 123 4.49 -13.25 -8.61
N ARG A 124 5.50 -14.10 -8.40
CA ARG A 124 6.31 -14.10 -7.16
C ARG A 124 7.14 -12.83 -7.02
N VAL A 125 7.77 -12.38 -8.09
CA VAL A 125 8.59 -11.17 -8.11
C VAL A 125 7.73 -9.92 -8.00
N GLY A 126 6.58 -9.86 -8.66
CA GLY A 126 5.62 -8.78 -8.47
C GLY A 126 5.22 -8.60 -7.00
N ARG A 127 4.85 -9.70 -6.32
CA ARG A 127 4.58 -9.66 -4.86
C ARG A 127 5.75 -9.13 -4.03
N LEU A 128 6.99 -9.49 -4.40
CA LEU A 128 8.20 -9.00 -3.75
C LEU A 128 8.38 -7.48 -3.93
N LEU A 129 8.22 -6.99 -5.17
CA LEU A 129 8.34 -5.56 -5.49
C LEU A 129 7.27 -4.71 -4.77
N ARG A 130 6.02 -5.21 -4.73
CA ARG A 130 4.95 -4.59 -3.94
C ARG A 130 5.31 -4.54 -2.47
N ARG A 131 5.88 -5.63 -1.92
CA ARG A 131 6.27 -5.70 -0.51
C ARG A 131 7.35 -4.66 -0.17
N TYR A 132 8.33 -4.43 -1.04
CA TYR A 132 9.32 -3.37 -0.84
C TYR A 132 8.66 -2.00 -0.76
N SER A 133 7.70 -1.72 -1.65
CA SER A 133 7.02 -0.43 -1.68
C SER A 133 6.19 -0.17 -0.42
N VAL A 134 5.59 -1.21 0.17
CA VAL A 134 4.75 -1.10 1.39
C VAL A 134 5.58 -1.12 2.68
N GLN A 135 6.55 -2.04 2.79
CA GLN A 135 7.26 -2.29 4.04
C GLN A 135 8.58 -1.52 4.14
N THR A 136 9.14 -1.09 3.02
CA THR A 136 10.46 -0.47 2.96
C THR A 136 10.47 0.69 1.96
N PRO A 137 9.61 1.72 2.15
CA PRO A 137 9.45 2.81 1.17
C PRO A 137 10.78 3.53 0.86
N GLN A 138 11.69 3.63 1.83
CA GLN A 138 13.01 4.24 1.59
C GLN A 138 13.88 3.48 0.58
N LEU A 139 13.71 2.14 0.49
CA LEU A 139 14.44 1.33 -0.50
C LEU A 139 13.99 1.71 -1.92
N VAL A 140 12.67 1.79 -2.13
CA VAL A 140 12.13 2.15 -3.45
C VAL A 140 12.32 3.64 -3.76
N ASP A 141 12.41 4.51 -2.75
CA ASP A 141 12.82 5.90 -2.93
C ASP A 141 14.26 6.02 -3.43
N ALA A 142 15.21 5.29 -2.83
CA ALA A 142 16.58 5.23 -3.31
C ALA A 142 16.65 4.71 -4.75
N TRP A 143 15.91 3.64 -5.06
CA TRP A 143 15.83 3.12 -6.42
C TRP A 143 15.25 4.15 -7.38
N ARG A 144 14.21 4.91 -6.99
CA ARG A 144 13.65 6.00 -7.81
C ARG A 144 14.68 7.09 -8.09
N ALA A 145 15.55 7.41 -7.14
CA ALA A 145 16.64 8.38 -7.29
C ALA A 145 17.82 7.87 -8.16
N GLY A 146 17.81 6.60 -8.55
CA GLY A 146 18.90 5.98 -9.32
C GLY A 146 19.93 5.24 -8.47
N ASP A 147 19.75 5.20 -7.15
CA ASP A 147 20.66 4.53 -6.24
C ASP A 147 20.32 3.04 -6.13
N ASP A 148 21.15 2.16 -6.70
CA ASP A 148 20.99 0.70 -6.65
C ASP A 148 21.45 0.10 -5.32
N ASN A 149 20.97 0.66 -4.21
CA ASN A 149 21.31 0.24 -2.85
C ASN A 149 20.33 -0.81 -2.30
N GLY A 150 20.81 -1.63 -1.37
CA GLY A 150 20.00 -2.54 -0.58
C GLY A 150 19.34 -1.84 0.61
N ILE A 151 18.59 -2.61 1.40
CA ILE A 151 17.90 -2.13 2.61
C ILE A 151 18.86 -1.60 3.69
N ASP A 152 20.12 -2.01 3.65
CA ASP A 152 21.20 -1.56 4.54
C ASP A 152 21.89 -0.28 4.05
N GLY A 153 21.39 0.32 2.94
CA GLY A 153 21.95 1.53 2.33
C GLY A 153 23.25 1.29 1.55
N LYS A 154 23.70 0.03 1.40
CA LYS A 154 24.92 -0.29 0.66
C LYS A 154 24.61 -0.70 -0.79
N PRO A 155 25.53 -0.51 -1.74
CA PRO A 155 25.33 -0.94 -3.11
C PRO A 155 24.99 -2.42 -3.22
N LEU A 156 23.96 -2.75 -4.02
CA LEU A 156 23.57 -4.14 -4.26
C LEU A 156 24.69 -4.91 -4.99
N PRO A 157 24.92 -6.18 -4.61
CA PRO A 157 25.74 -7.10 -5.40
C PRO A 157 25.24 -7.16 -6.84
N SER A 158 26.13 -7.36 -7.81
CA SER A 158 25.78 -7.41 -9.24
C SER A 158 24.63 -8.37 -9.55
N ALA A 159 24.62 -9.54 -8.91
CA ALA A 159 23.57 -10.55 -9.05
C ALA A 159 22.17 -10.11 -8.56
N GLN A 160 22.09 -9.00 -7.82
CA GLN A 160 20.84 -8.46 -7.26
C GLN A 160 20.40 -7.14 -7.91
N ARG A 161 21.21 -6.53 -8.78
CA ARG A 161 20.88 -5.26 -9.47
C ARG A 161 19.74 -5.37 -10.48
N TRP A 162 19.35 -6.59 -10.87
CA TRP A 162 18.13 -6.79 -11.65
C TRP A 162 16.88 -6.34 -10.88
N GLN A 163 16.90 -6.30 -9.54
CA GLN A 163 15.75 -5.90 -8.73
C GLN A 163 15.37 -4.43 -8.91
N PRO A 164 16.27 -3.44 -8.69
CA PRO A 164 15.95 -2.03 -8.95
C PRO A 164 15.64 -1.78 -10.43
N ALA A 165 16.35 -2.44 -11.36
CA ALA A 165 16.08 -2.32 -12.79
C ALA A 165 14.66 -2.81 -13.16
N LEU A 166 14.25 -3.98 -12.66
CA LEU A 166 12.90 -4.50 -12.86
C LEU A 166 11.85 -3.61 -12.21
N TRP A 167 12.11 -3.14 -10.98
CA TRP A 167 11.20 -2.26 -10.26
C TRP A 167 10.94 -0.95 -11.01
N ARG A 168 11.99 -0.26 -11.46
CA ARG A 168 11.85 0.95 -12.30
C ARG A 168 11.07 0.65 -13.56
N GLY A 169 11.36 -0.50 -14.16
CA GLY A 169 10.68 -0.91 -15.36
C GLY A 169 9.18 -1.16 -15.21
N VAL A 170 8.78 -1.76 -14.10
CA VAL A 170 7.38 -1.98 -13.74
C VAL A 170 6.71 -0.66 -13.37
N ARG A 171 7.41 0.22 -12.63
CA ARG A 171 6.93 1.57 -12.30
C ARG A 171 6.62 2.38 -13.56
N GLU A 172 7.50 2.34 -14.56
CA GLU A 172 7.26 2.99 -15.85
C GLU A 172 6.03 2.39 -16.55
N GLN A 173 5.89 1.07 -16.56
CA GLN A 173 4.76 0.38 -17.20
C GLN A 173 3.42 0.68 -16.51
N LEU A 174 3.42 0.85 -15.19
CA LEU A 174 2.22 1.09 -14.38
C LEU A 174 2.01 2.58 -14.03
N ALA A 175 2.81 3.48 -14.60
CA ALA A 175 2.74 4.92 -14.40
C ALA A 175 2.78 5.37 -12.92
N GLY A 176 3.63 4.73 -12.10
CA GLY A 176 3.79 5.07 -10.68
C GLY A 176 4.13 3.86 -9.84
N ASP A 177 4.34 4.09 -8.54
CA ASP A 177 4.60 3.04 -7.56
C ASP A 177 3.82 3.25 -6.25
N PRO A 178 3.58 2.19 -5.45
CA PRO A 178 2.69 2.29 -4.31
C PRO A 178 3.16 3.25 -3.22
N ALA A 179 4.48 3.52 -3.11
CA ALA A 179 4.99 4.47 -2.13
C ALA A 179 4.73 5.92 -2.57
N GLU A 180 4.80 6.20 -3.87
CA GLU A 180 4.41 7.48 -4.48
C GLU A 180 2.91 7.75 -4.27
N TYR A 181 2.04 6.82 -4.70
CA TYR A 181 0.58 6.94 -4.51
C TYR A 181 0.19 7.13 -3.04
N PHE A 182 0.87 6.43 -2.14
CA PHE A 182 0.63 6.56 -0.71
C PHE A 182 0.93 7.98 -0.19
N ARG A 183 2.04 8.60 -0.64
CA ARG A 183 2.38 9.98 -0.26
C ARG A 183 1.37 10.98 -0.82
N ASP A 184 0.98 10.82 -2.07
CA ASP A 184 0.02 11.71 -2.72
C ASP A 184 -1.32 11.67 -1.97
N ARG A 185 -1.82 10.47 -1.67
CA ARG A 185 -3.06 10.29 -0.89
C ARG A 185 -2.97 10.82 0.54
N LEU A 186 -1.81 10.73 1.19
CA LEU A 186 -1.62 11.36 2.51
C LEU A 186 -1.65 12.89 2.44
N SER A 187 -1.21 13.49 1.33
CA SER A 187 -1.22 14.95 1.17
C SER A 187 -2.61 15.54 0.91
N GLU A 188 -3.57 14.70 0.52
CA GLU A 188 -4.97 15.07 0.29
C GLU A 188 -5.84 15.02 1.57
N LEU A 189 -5.31 14.44 2.67
CA LEU A 189 -5.97 14.35 3.98
C LEU A 189 -5.59 15.51 4.90
#